data_AF-A0AA43CN35-F1
#
_entry.id   AF-A0AA43CN35-F1
#
_cell.length_a   1.000
_cell.length_b   1.000
_cell.length_c   1.000
_cell.angle_alpha   90.00
_cell.angle_beta   90.00
_cell.angle_gamma   90.00
#
_symmetry.space_group_name_H-M   'P 1'
#
loop_
_entity.id
_entity.type
_entity.pdbx_description
1 polymer ?
#
loop_
_entity_poly.entity_id
_entity_poly.type
_entity_poly.pdbx_seq_one_letter_code
_entity_poly.pdbx_strand_id
1 'polypeptide(L)'
;MDSLDYNAISRLERELIFVLKEEYSFYQSLYITMDKQRDSIKFDQDEHLLDLFAEIERCHRRIKTSEDKVVTLKAKHPQMFRVAAAKPEVKKLVNSIATMVKKNMTLVAESEEYLRKRYERIRSELGELKNSRKILQYMSEGDHAPQFVDGKN
;
A
#
# COMPACT_ATOMS: atom_id res chain seq x y z
N MET A 1 36.68 11.21 -27.74
CA MET A 1 36.11 10.72 -26.46
C MET A 1 37.17 9.79 -25.92
N ASP A 2 37.93 10.26 -24.95
CA ASP A 2 39.17 9.59 -24.55
C ASP A 2 38.87 8.28 -23.82
N SER A 3 39.82 7.34 -23.84
CA SER A 3 39.69 6.05 -23.15
C SER A 3 39.38 6.20 -21.65
N LEU A 4 39.79 7.32 -21.05
CA LEU A 4 39.47 7.72 -19.68
C LEU A 4 37.97 8.01 -19.48
N ASP A 5 37.32 8.70 -20.43
CA ASP A 5 35.88 9.00 -20.39
C ASP A 5 35.04 7.73 -20.54
N TYR A 6 35.47 6.82 -21.43
CA TYR A 6 34.79 5.53 -21.62
C TYR A 6 34.84 4.64 -20.37
N ASN A 7 35.98 4.63 -19.67
CA ASN A 7 36.14 3.91 -18.41
C ASN A 7 35.28 4.52 -17.28
N ALA A 8 35.20 5.85 -17.21
CA ALA A 8 34.34 6.53 -16.23
C ALA A 8 32.85 6.23 -16.45
N ILE A 9 32.38 6.25 -17.70
CA ILE A 9 30.99 5.89 -18.06
C ILE A 9 30.70 4.43 -17.70
N SER A 10 31.63 3.52 -18.00
CA SER A 10 31.47 2.09 -17.69
C SER A 10 31.42 1.82 -16.18
N ARG A 11 32.18 2.58 -15.38
CA ARG A 11 32.11 2.50 -13.92
C ARG A 11 30.76 3.01 -13.39
N LEU A 12 30.30 4.17 -13.86
CA LEU A 12 29.00 4.73 -13.49
C LEU A 12 27.85 3.80 -13.86
N GLU A 13 27.90 3.19 -15.04
CA GLU A 13 26.93 2.18 -15.46
C GLU A 13 26.86 1.02 -14.48
N ARG A 14 28.00 0.42 -14.09
CA ARG A 14 28.02 -0.70 -13.15
C ARG A 14 27.42 -0.32 -11.80
N GLU A 15 27.74 0.88 -11.32
CA GLU A 15 27.17 1.41 -10.07
C GLU A 15 25.66 1.63 -10.18
N LEU A 16 25.19 2.21 -11.29
CA LEU A 16 23.76 2.38 -11.54
C LEU A 16 23.03 1.04 -11.64
N ILE A 17 23.58 0.06 -12.36
CA ILE A 17 23.03 -1.29 -12.46
C ILE A 17 22.94 -1.95 -11.09
N PHE A 18 23.97 -1.79 -10.25
CA PHE A 18 23.99 -2.33 -8.90
C PHE A 18 22.83 -1.75 -8.07
N VAL A 19 22.70 -0.42 -8.03
CA VAL A 19 21.63 0.26 -7.28
C VAL A 19 20.25 -0.15 -7.81
N LEU A 20 20.05 -0.23 -9.12
CA LEU A 20 18.78 -0.65 -9.70
C LEU A 20 18.44 -2.13 -9.41
N LYS A 21 19.44 -3.01 -9.33
CA LYS A 21 19.23 -4.41 -8.91
C LYS A 21 18.82 -4.49 -7.45
N GLU A 22 19.43 -3.70 -6.57
CA GLU A 22 18.99 -3.58 -5.17
C GLU A 22 17.54 -3.09 -5.10
N GLU A 23 17.22 -2.00 -5.80
CA GLU A 23 15.88 -1.41 -5.82
C GLU A 23 14.82 -2.39 -6.31
N TYR A 24 15.10 -3.10 -7.39
CA TYR A 24 14.23 -4.15 -7.92
C TYR A 24 13.94 -5.23 -6.85
N SER A 25 14.97 -5.67 -6.12
CA SER A 25 14.80 -6.66 -5.04
C SER A 25 13.94 -6.14 -3.87
N PHE A 26 13.99 -4.83 -3.60
CA PHE A 26 13.15 -4.21 -2.57
C PHE A 26 11.69 -4.18 -3.01
N TYR A 27 11.41 -3.86 -4.28
CA TYR A 27 10.06 -3.94 -4.84
C TYR A 27 9.51 -5.38 -4.91
N GLN A 28 10.36 -6.38 -5.11
CA GLN A 28 9.97 -7.80 -5.01
C GLN A 28 9.61 -8.17 -3.58
N SER A 29 10.41 -7.74 -2.60
CA SER A 29 10.15 -7.97 -1.19
C SER A 29 8.85 -7.28 -0.75
N LEU A 30 8.66 -6.02 -1.16
CA LEU A 30 7.43 -5.27 -0.93
C LEU A 30 6.21 -6.00 -1.49
N TYR A 31 6.31 -6.52 -2.72
CA TYR A 31 5.22 -7.27 -3.35
C TYR A 31 4.83 -8.49 -2.53
N ILE A 32 5.80 -9.29 -2.09
CA ILE A 32 5.54 -10.49 -1.27
C ILE A 32 4.87 -10.12 0.06
N THR A 33 5.36 -9.08 0.74
CA THR A 33 4.78 -8.65 2.02
C THR A 33 3.38 -8.06 1.84
N MET A 34 3.15 -7.27 0.78
CA MET A 34 1.82 -6.74 0.46
C MET A 34 0.83 -7.83 0.06
N ASP A 35 1.28 -8.86 -0.66
CA ASP A 35 0.43 -9.99 -1.05
C ASP A 35 -0.03 -10.78 0.19
N LYS A 36 0.88 -11.01 1.14
CA LYS A 36 0.54 -11.59 2.46
C LYS A 36 -0.44 -10.72 3.23
N GLN A 37 -0.20 -9.40 3.29
CA GLN A 37 -1.11 -8.46 3.94
C GLN A 37 -2.50 -8.50 3.31
N ARG A 38 -2.59 -8.49 1.98
CA ARG A 38 -3.86 -8.59 1.26
C ARG A 38 -4.60 -9.86 1.68
N ASP A 39 -3.92 -10.99 1.74
CA ASP A 39 -4.53 -12.26 2.13
C ASP A 39 -5.01 -12.23 3.59
N SER A 40 -4.22 -11.70 4.52
CA SER A 40 -4.64 -11.48 5.91
C SER A 40 -5.89 -10.59 6.01
N ILE A 41 -5.92 -9.49 5.24
CA ILE A 41 -7.07 -8.57 5.10
C ILE A 41 -8.27 -9.22 4.38
N LYS A 42 -8.06 -10.26 3.59
CA LYS A 42 -9.16 -10.96 2.91
C LYS A 42 -9.83 -11.99 3.81
N PHE A 43 -9.06 -12.62 4.70
CA PHE A 43 -9.50 -13.77 5.52
C PHE A 43 -9.66 -13.47 7.02
N ASP A 44 -9.73 -12.19 7.39
CA ASP A 44 -9.95 -11.70 8.77
C ASP A 44 -8.87 -12.18 9.75
N GLN A 45 -7.64 -12.27 9.26
CA GLN A 45 -6.47 -12.67 10.04
C GLN A 45 -5.67 -11.44 10.48
N ASP A 46 -6.15 -10.78 11.53
CA ASP A 46 -5.59 -9.49 11.95
C ASP A 46 -4.34 -9.61 12.85
N GLU A 47 -4.04 -10.80 13.36
CA GLU A 47 -2.99 -11.08 14.36
C GLU A 47 -1.60 -10.56 13.99
N HIS A 48 -1.23 -10.64 12.71
CA HIS A 48 0.10 -10.27 12.21
C HIS A 48 0.11 -9.01 11.33
N LEU A 49 -1.02 -8.29 11.23
CA LEU A 49 -1.10 -7.13 10.33
C LEU A 49 -0.12 -6.03 10.74
N LEU A 50 0.06 -5.79 12.05
CA LEU A 50 1.00 -4.78 12.54
C LEU A 50 2.45 -5.09 12.15
N ASP A 51 2.85 -6.36 12.23
CA ASP A 51 4.18 -6.80 11.82
C ASP A 51 4.38 -6.61 10.31
N LEU A 52 3.37 -6.98 9.51
CA LEU A 52 3.38 -6.77 8.06
C LEU A 52 3.45 -5.28 7.69
N PHE A 53 2.72 -4.40 8.41
CA PHE A 53 2.83 -2.95 8.22
C PHE A 53 4.25 -2.45 8.50
N ALA A 54 4.86 -2.89 9.61
CA ALA A 54 6.23 -2.51 9.94
C ALA A 54 7.25 -3.01 8.88
N GLU A 55 7.04 -4.18 8.29
CA GLU A 55 7.84 -4.69 7.17
C GLU A 55 7.68 -3.88 5.89
N ILE A 56 6.43 -3.51 5.56
CA ILE A 56 6.12 -2.64 4.41
C ILE A 56 6.82 -1.29 4.56
N GLU A 57 6.76 -0.68 5.74
CA GLU A 57 7.48 0.57 6.01
C GLU A 57 9.00 0.41 5.88
N ARG A 58 9.57 -0.69 6.37
CA ARG A 58 11.01 -0.99 6.18
C ARG A 58 11.36 -1.08 4.70
N CYS A 59 10.51 -1.69 3.88
CA CYS A 59 10.71 -1.75 2.43
C CYS A 59 10.66 -0.35 1.80
N HIS A 60 9.66 0.47 2.14
CA HIS A 60 9.59 1.85 1.64
C HIS A 60 10.81 2.69 2.01
N ARG A 61 11.34 2.56 3.23
CA ARG A 61 12.58 3.25 3.64
C ARG A 61 13.78 2.82 2.79
N ARG A 62 13.91 1.53 2.49
CA ARG A 62 14.99 0.99 1.63
C ARG A 62 14.87 1.48 0.19
N ILE A 63 13.65 1.49 -0.36
CA ILE A 63 13.35 2.01 -1.70
C ILE A 63 13.75 3.49 -1.78
N LYS A 64 13.27 4.32 -0.84
CA LYS A 64 13.61 5.74 -0.79
C LYS A 64 15.12 5.98 -0.74
N THR A 65 15.82 5.21 0.09
CA THR A 65 17.29 5.30 0.19
C THR A 65 17.97 4.94 -1.14
N SER A 66 17.45 3.96 -1.88
CA SER A 66 17.95 3.61 -3.23
C SER A 66 17.68 4.74 -4.23
N GLU A 67 16.47 5.29 -4.25
CA GLU A 67 16.09 6.38 -5.13
C GLU A 67 16.97 7.62 -4.90
N ASP A 68 17.27 7.95 -3.64
CA ASP A 68 18.18 9.03 -3.26
C ASP A 68 19.62 8.79 -3.79
N LYS A 69 20.10 7.53 -3.79
CA LYS A 69 21.39 7.17 -4.42
C LYS A 69 21.35 7.43 -5.94
N VAL A 70 20.28 7.03 -6.63
CA VAL A 70 20.12 7.27 -8.07
C VAL A 70 20.11 8.78 -8.38
N VAL A 71 19.37 9.57 -7.60
CA VAL A 71 19.34 11.03 -7.70
C VAL A 71 20.74 11.62 -7.51
N THR A 72 21.48 11.13 -6.52
CA THR A 72 22.86 11.56 -6.25
C THR A 72 23.80 11.23 -7.40
N LEU A 73 23.71 10.02 -7.98
CA LEU A 73 24.51 9.62 -9.14
C LEU A 73 24.23 10.52 -10.35
N LYS A 74 22.96 10.83 -10.60
CA LYS A 74 22.54 11.75 -11.67
C LYS A 74 23.06 13.16 -11.44
N ALA A 75 23.03 13.67 -10.20
CA ALA A 75 23.47 15.01 -9.85
C ALA A 75 24.99 15.18 -10.00
N LYS A 76 25.78 14.19 -9.59
CA LYS A 76 27.24 14.23 -9.68
C LYS A 76 27.75 14.27 -11.13
N HIS A 77 27.12 13.50 -12.02
CA HIS A 77 27.58 13.39 -13.42
C HIS A 77 26.42 13.34 -14.43
N PRO A 78 25.73 14.46 -14.70
CA PRO A 78 24.47 14.45 -15.47
C PRO A 78 24.60 13.91 -16.91
N GLN A 79 25.69 14.27 -17.61
CA GLN A 79 25.89 13.83 -19.00
C GLN A 79 26.25 12.34 -19.09
N MET A 80 27.17 11.86 -18.24
CA MET A 80 27.53 10.45 -18.18
C MET A 80 26.37 9.58 -17.72
N PHE A 81 25.57 10.07 -16.76
CA PHE A 81 24.36 9.39 -16.31
C PHE A 81 23.35 9.21 -17.46
N ARG A 82 23.15 10.21 -18.32
CA ARG A 82 22.27 10.08 -19.51
C ARG A 82 22.76 8.98 -20.45
N VAL A 83 24.07 8.89 -20.69
CA VAL A 83 24.66 7.85 -21.56
C VAL A 83 24.50 6.47 -20.92
N ALA A 84 24.79 6.31 -19.63
CA ALA A 84 24.62 5.06 -18.91
C ALA A 84 23.15 4.63 -18.84
N ALA A 85 22.22 5.55 -18.57
CA ALA A 85 20.79 5.29 -18.51
C ALA A 85 20.20 4.89 -19.88
N ALA A 86 20.84 5.28 -20.98
CA ALA A 86 20.42 4.88 -22.32
C ALA A 86 20.76 3.42 -22.65
N LYS A 87 21.64 2.77 -21.86
CA LYS A 87 22.11 1.41 -22.14
C LYS A 87 21.01 0.35 -21.95
N PRO A 88 21.01 -0.72 -22.77
CA PRO A 88 19.93 -1.71 -22.75
C PRO A 88 19.70 -2.39 -21.40
N GLU A 89 20.76 -2.76 -20.67
CA GLU A 89 20.64 -3.43 -19.37
C GLU A 89 19.96 -2.53 -18.33
N VAL A 90 20.34 -1.25 -18.29
CA VAL A 90 19.71 -0.26 -17.40
C VAL A 90 18.23 -0.08 -17.74
N LYS A 91 17.90 0.08 -19.04
CA LYS A 91 16.50 0.18 -19.48
C LYS A 91 15.67 -1.06 -19.10
N LYS A 92 16.25 -2.25 -19.25
CA LYS A 92 15.59 -3.51 -18.87
C LYS A 92 15.28 -3.53 -17.37
N LEU A 93 16.23 -3.14 -16.52
CA LEU A 93 16.02 -3.07 -15.07
C LEU A 93 14.94 -2.05 -14.70
N VAL A 94 14.99 -0.84 -15.28
CA VAL A 94 13.96 0.19 -15.05
C VAL A 94 12.57 -0.31 -15.46
N ASN A 95 12.44 -1.00 -16.59
CA ASN A 95 11.16 -1.57 -17.02
C ASN A 95 10.68 -2.68 -16.06
N SER A 96 11.59 -3.51 -15.55
CA SER A 96 11.27 -4.53 -14.54
C SER A 96 10.80 -3.89 -13.22
N ILE A 97 11.47 -2.84 -12.76
CA ILE A 97 11.07 -2.04 -11.58
C ILE A 97 9.69 -1.44 -11.81
N ALA A 98 9.46 -0.77 -12.95
CA ALA A 98 8.17 -0.17 -13.28
C ALA A 98 7.03 -1.21 -13.31
N THR A 99 7.31 -2.41 -13.80
CA THR A 99 6.36 -3.53 -13.77
C THR A 99 6.04 -3.95 -12.34
N MET A 100 7.05 -4.05 -11.48
CA MET A 100 6.85 -4.39 -10.07
C MET A 100 6.09 -3.30 -9.31
N VAL A 101 6.37 -2.02 -9.57
CA VAL A 101 5.60 -0.90 -9.02
C VAL A 101 4.12 -1.04 -9.36
N LYS A 102 3.78 -1.29 -10.64
CA LYS A 102 2.40 -1.50 -11.06
C LYS A 102 1.73 -2.68 -10.33
N LYS A 103 2.43 -3.81 -10.20
CA LYS A 103 1.93 -4.97 -9.46
C LYS A 103 1.64 -4.65 -7.98
N ASN A 104 2.53 -3.92 -7.32
CA ASN A 104 2.32 -3.47 -5.95
C ASN A 104 1.11 -2.53 -5.84
N MET A 105 0.94 -1.59 -6.78
CA MET A 105 -0.24 -0.72 -6.81
C MET A 105 -1.55 -1.50 -6.91
N THR A 106 -1.57 -2.57 -7.71
CA THR A 106 -2.74 -3.46 -7.80
C THR A 106 -3.06 -4.12 -6.45
N LEU A 107 -2.06 -4.63 -5.74
CA LEU A 107 -2.26 -5.24 -4.41
C LEU A 107 -2.82 -4.25 -3.38
N VAL A 108 -2.34 -3.01 -3.42
CA VAL A 108 -2.84 -1.94 -2.54
C VAL A 108 -4.31 -1.65 -2.84
N ALA A 109 -4.67 -1.51 -4.11
CA ALA A 109 -6.07 -1.27 -4.52
C ALA A 109 -7.00 -2.43 -4.13
N GLU A 110 -6.55 -3.68 -4.27
CA GLU A 110 -7.29 -4.86 -3.81
C GLU A 110 -7.49 -4.84 -2.28
N SER A 111 -6.44 -4.52 -1.53
CA SER A 111 -6.48 -4.45 -0.07
C SER A 111 -7.41 -3.33 0.42
N GLU A 112 -7.36 -2.16 -0.23
CA GLU A 112 -8.27 -1.04 0.03
C GLU A 112 -9.73 -1.45 -0.17
N GLU A 113 -10.03 -2.16 -1.26
CA GLU A 113 -11.38 -2.63 -1.55
C GLU A 113 -11.91 -3.59 -0.47
N TYR A 114 -11.08 -4.51 0.03
CA TYR A 114 -11.47 -5.40 1.12
C TYR A 114 -11.71 -4.65 2.43
N LEU A 115 -10.83 -3.72 2.80
CA LEU A 115 -10.99 -2.91 4.01
C LEU A 115 -12.23 -2.02 3.93
N ARG A 116 -12.50 -1.43 2.77
CA ARG A 116 -13.69 -0.60 2.53
C ARG A 116 -14.98 -1.39 2.75
N LYS A 117 -15.06 -2.61 2.20
CA LYS A 117 -16.20 -3.52 2.42
C LYS A 117 -16.39 -3.87 3.88
N ARG A 118 -15.31 -4.17 4.61
CA ARG A 118 -15.36 -4.42 6.06
C ARG A 118 -15.88 -3.20 6.81
N TYR A 119 -15.37 -2.02 6.50
CA TYR A 119 -15.81 -0.76 7.11
C TYR A 119 -17.30 -0.51 6.86
N GLU A 120 -17.77 -0.68 5.62
CA GLU A 120 -19.18 -0.52 5.25
C GLU A 120 -20.08 -1.50 6.01
N ARG A 121 -19.68 -2.77 6.13
CA ARG A 121 -20.40 -3.79 6.93
C ARG A 121 -20.54 -3.35 8.40
N ILE A 122 -19.43 -3.03 9.06
CA ILE A 122 -19.42 -2.61 10.47
C ILE A 122 -20.26 -1.36 10.68
N ARG A 123 -20.21 -0.41 9.73
CA ARG A 123 -21.01 0.82 9.78
C ARG A 123 -22.51 0.52 9.66
N SER A 124 -22.90 -0.43 8.81
CA SER A 124 -24.29 -0.88 8.67
C SER A 124 -24.79 -1.52 9.97
N GLU A 125 -24.03 -2.48 10.52
CA GLU A 125 -24.33 -3.15 11.79
C GLU A 125 -24.49 -2.15 12.93
N LEU A 126 -23.60 -1.15 13.03
CA LEU A 126 -23.73 -0.08 14.01
C LEU A 126 -25.00 0.77 13.81
N GLY A 127 -25.40 1.01 12.57
CA GLY A 127 -26.64 1.70 12.23
C GLY A 127 -27.87 0.92 12.67
N GLU A 128 -27.90 -0.38 12.42
CA GLU A 128 -28.95 -1.28 12.89
C GLU A 128 -29.05 -1.31 14.41
N LEU A 129 -27.92 -1.44 15.12
CA LEU A 129 -27.89 -1.41 16.58
C LEU A 129 -28.39 -0.07 17.16
N LYS A 130 -28.07 1.05 16.52
CA LYS A 130 -28.61 2.37 16.91
C LYS A 130 -30.12 2.46 16.70
N ASN A 131 -30.65 1.86 15.63
CA ASN A 131 -32.08 1.78 15.42
C ASN A 131 -32.76 0.84 16.44
N SER A 132 -32.11 -0.24 16.83
CA SER A 132 -32.60 -1.13 17.90
C SER A 132 -32.64 -0.46 19.27
N ARG A 133 -31.85 0.60 19.53
CA ARG A 133 -32.06 1.46 20.72
C ARG A 133 -33.44 2.15 20.75
N LYS A 134 -34.15 2.27 19.62
CA LYS A 134 -35.55 2.72 19.61
C LYS A 134 -36.48 1.71 20.30
N ILE A 135 -36.11 0.43 20.37
CA ILE A 135 -36.87 -0.56 21.16
C ILE A 135 -36.80 -0.22 22.65
N LEU A 136 -35.67 0.29 23.15
CA LEU A 136 -35.58 0.79 24.53
C LEU A 136 -36.46 2.02 24.74
N GLN A 137 -36.71 2.83 23.70
CA GLN A 137 -37.66 3.94 23.76
C GLN A 137 -39.11 3.45 23.83
N TYR A 138 -39.48 2.45 23.03
CA TYR A 138 -40.80 1.80 23.11
C TYR A 138 -41.06 1.12 24.46
N MET A 139 -40.02 0.68 25.17
CA MET A 139 -40.14 0.16 26.55
C MET A 139 -40.09 1.25 27.63
N SER A 140 -39.66 2.48 27.29
CA SER A 140 -39.60 3.62 28.21
C SER A 140 -40.83 4.53 28.14
N GLU A 141 -41.53 4.53 27.00
CA GLU A 141 -42.87 5.11 26.88
C GLU A 141 -43.85 4.17 27.58
N GLY A 142 -43.95 4.38 28.89
CA GLY A 142 -44.82 3.61 29.77
C GLY A 142 -46.26 3.59 29.28
N ASP A 143 -46.90 2.45 29.54
CA ASP A 143 -48.32 2.18 29.47
C ASP A 143 -49.21 3.45 29.48
N HIS A 144 -49.57 3.93 28.29
CA HIS A 144 -50.87 4.54 28.11
C HIS A 144 -51.90 3.41 28.12
N ALA A 145 -52.25 2.95 29.32
CA ALA A 145 -53.40 2.10 29.52
C ALA A 145 -54.62 2.78 28.87
N PRO A 146 -55.35 2.11 27.97
CA PRO A 146 -56.58 2.68 27.42
C PRO A 146 -57.56 2.86 28.59
N GLN A 147 -57.84 4.11 28.94
CA GLN A 147 -58.93 4.44 29.85
C GLN A 147 -60.24 4.07 29.15
N PHE A 148 -60.80 2.91 29.51
CA PHE A 148 -62.19 2.58 29.20
C PHE A 148 -63.08 3.59 29.91
N VAL A 149 -63.67 4.50 29.14
CA VAL A 149 -64.78 5.33 29.61
C VAL A 149 -66.04 4.47 29.53
N ASP A 150 -66.49 3.93 30.66
CA ASP A 150 -67.80 3.28 30.76
C ASP A 150 -68.88 4.36 30.71
N GLY A 151 -69.47 4.54 29.52
CA GLY A 151 -70.57 5.46 29.28
C GLY A 151 -71.92 4.82 29.55
N LYS A 152 -72.23 4.51 30.80
CA LYS A 152 -73.61 4.32 31.29
C LYS A 152 -73.91 5.30 32.43
N ASN A 153 -74.51 6.44 32.05
CA ASN A 153 -75.74 7.02 32.62
C ASN A 153 -75.92 8.45 32.11
#